data_AF-A0A5C7XDX5-F1
#
_entry.id   AF-A0A5C7XDX5-F1
#
_cell.length_a   1.000
_cell.length_b   1.000
_cell.length_c   1.000
_cell.angle_alpha   90.00
_cell.angle_beta   90.00
_cell.angle_gamma   90.00
#
_symmetry.space_group_name_H-M   'P 1'
#
loop_
_entity.id
_entity.type
_entity.pdbx_description
1 polymer ?
#
loop_
_entity_poly.entity_id
_entity_poly.type
_entity_poly.pdbx_seq_one_letter_code
_entity_poly.pdbx_strand_id
1 'polypeptide(L)'
;MSAPRRRPPAGLALPALGYLAIEAWWLWPLTEAPSQVRLALVALLVVGVLFENAVAVPLWMFYNLLAALMLISKSFAVAKDSGIDGALLAMFAIAALINAGYLFFVYRPPLSKTRERF
;
A
#
# COMPACT_ATOMS: atom_id res chain seq x y z
N MET A 1 22.95 18.09 -17.87
CA MET A 1 21.69 18.49 -17.21
C MET A 1 20.97 17.24 -16.73
N SER A 2 21.08 16.91 -15.44
CA SER A 2 20.33 15.80 -14.83
C SER A 2 18.85 16.19 -14.77
N ALA A 3 17.98 15.42 -15.43
CA ALA A 3 16.53 15.61 -15.35
C ALA A 3 16.09 15.74 -13.88
N PRO A 4 15.17 16.65 -13.54
CA PRO A 4 14.68 16.76 -12.17
C PRO A 4 14.11 15.40 -11.76
N ARG A 5 14.76 14.75 -10.79
CA ARG A 5 14.25 13.49 -10.22
C ARG A 5 12.88 13.83 -9.63
N ARG A 6 11.82 13.41 -10.31
CA ARG A 6 10.47 13.46 -9.77
C ARG A 6 10.50 12.62 -8.50
N ARG A 7 10.54 13.30 -7.36
CA ARG A 7 10.37 12.65 -6.07
C ARG A 7 8.91 12.16 -6.04
N PRO A 8 8.64 10.92 -5.61
CA PRO A 8 7.27 10.46 -5.49
C PRO A 8 6.47 11.46 -4.63
N PRO A 9 5.22 11.78 -5.01
CA PRO A 9 4.40 12.66 -4.19
C PRO A 9 4.28 12.08 -2.78
N ALA A 10 4.46 12.92 -1.76
CA ALA A 10 4.46 12.48 -0.36
C ALA A 10 3.19 11.69 0.01
N GLY A 11 2.06 12.01 -0.63
CA GLY A 11 0.78 11.30 -0.49
C GLY A 11 0.79 9.85 -0.99
N LEU A 12 1.73 9.45 -1.85
CA LEU A 12 1.95 8.05 -2.24
C LEU A 12 3.04 7.39 -1.40
N ALA A 13 4.14 8.10 -1.16
CA ALA A 13 5.33 7.54 -0.54
C ALA A 13 5.11 7.19 0.94
N LEU A 14 4.45 8.08 1.70
CA LEU A 14 4.24 7.87 3.14
C LEU A 14 3.33 6.66 3.41
N PRO A 15 2.17 6.48 2.75
CA PRO A 15 1.34 5.30 2.95
C PRO A 15 2.04 4.01 2.52
N ALA A 16 2.76 4.03 1.39
CA ALA A 16 3.44 2.85 0.87
C ALA A 16 4.58 2.38 1.80
N LEU A 17 5.39 3.31 2.32
CA LEU A 17 6.45 3.00 3.28
C LEU A 17 5.90 2.60 4.65
N GLY A 18 4.86 3.30 5.14
CA GLY A 18 4.21 2.96 6.41
C GLY A 18 3.63 1.55 6.38
N TYR A 19 2.99 1.17 5.27
CA TYR A 19 2.47 -0.17 5.08
C TYR A 19 3.58 -1.23 5.03
N LEU A 20 4.68 -0.95 4.33
CA LEU A 20 5.83 -1.86 4.30
C LEU A 20 6.40 -2.09 5.71
N ALA A 21 6.45 -1.05 6.53
CA ALA A 21 6.90 -1.16 7.92
C ALA A 21 5.94 -2.02 8.77
N ILE A 22 4.62 -1.87 8.59
CA ILE A 22 3.62 -2.69 9.28
C ILE A 22 3.69 -4.15 8.85
N GLU A 23 3.81 -4.44 7.55
CA GLU A 23 4.00 -5.82 7.05
C GLU A 23 5.31 -6.41 7.58
N ALA A 24 6.41 -5.66 7.54
CA ALA A 24 7.68 -6.12 8.08
C ALA A 24 7.57 -6.42 9.59
N TRP A 25 6.86 -5.58 10.35
CA TRP A 25 6.63 -5.80 11.78
C TRP A 25 5.79 -7.05 12.05
N TRP A 26 4.70 -7.26 11.31
CA TRP A 26 3.84 -8.44 11.46
C TRP A 26 4.50 -9.74 11.02
N LEU A 27 5.35 -9.68 9.99
CA LEU A 27 6.05 -10.85 9.48
C LEU A 27 7.39 -11.09 10.18
N TRP A 28 7.88 -10.15 10.98
CA TRP A 28 9.12 -10.28 11.76
C TRP A 28 9.23 -11.60 12.56
N PRO A 29 8.20 -12.05 13.30
CA PRO A 29 8.28 -13.32 14.03
C PRO A 29 8.10 -14.56 13.12
N LEU A 30 7.73 -14.39 11.85
CA LEU A 30 7.40 -15.49 10.93
C LEU A 30 8.54 -15.71 9.93
N THR A 31 9.36 -16.71 10.18
CA THR A 31 10.51 -17.04 9.32
C THR A 31 10.18 -17.97 8.15
N GLU A 32 8.92 -18.34 7.97
CA GLU A 32 8.51 -19.26 6.92
C GLU A 32 8.69 -18.68 5.50
N ALA A 33 9.05 -19.53 4.54
CA ALA A 33 9.28 -19.12 3.15
C ALA A 33 8.10 -18.33 2.53
N PRO A 34 6.81 -18.69 2.75
CA PRO A 34 5.68 -17.92 2.20
C PRO A 34 5.63 -16.47 2.70
N SER A 35 5.97 -16.25 3.98
CA SER A 35 5.99 -14.91 4.60
C SER A 35 7.10 -14.05 3.99
N GLN A 36 8.28 -14.63 3.76
CA GLN A 36 9.40 -13.93 3.14
C GLN A 36 9.10 -13.54 1.69
N VAL A 37 8.49 -14.45 0.92
CA VAL A 37 8.09 -14.19 -0.48
C VAL A 37 7.03 -13.08 -0.53
N ARG A 38 6.03 -13.12 0.35
CA ARG A 38 5.03 -12.05 0.47
C ARG A 38 5.68 -10.70 0.75
N LEU A 39 6.58 -10.62 1.74
CA LEU A 39 7.27 -9.38 2.08
C LEU A 39 8.08 -8.84 0.89
N ALA A 40 8.79 -9.71 0.17
CA ALA A 40 9.54 -9.34 -1.03
C ALA A 40 8.61 -8.79 -2.14
N LEU A 41 7.47 -9.42 -2.38
CA LEU A 41 6.48 -8.95 -3.35
C LEU A 41 5.89 -7.59 -2.97
N VAL A 42 5.57 -7.39 -1.69
CA VAL A 42 5.07 -6.09 -1.19
C VAL A 42 6.16 -5.02 -1.33
N ALA A 43 7.42 -5.33 -1.02
CA ALA A 43 8.53 -4.41 -1.19
C ALA A 43 8.72 -4.01 -2.67
N LEU A 44 8.67 -4.98 -3.60
CA LEU A 44 8.73 -4.71 -5.03
C LEU A 44 7.57 -3.83 -5.51
N LEU A 45 6.37 -4.08 -5.00
CA LEU A 45 5.19 -3.27 -5.31
C LEU A 45 5.35 -1.84 -4.81
N VAL A 46 5.82 -1.64 -3.56
CA VAL A 46 6.10 -0.33 -2.97
C VAL A 46 7.15 0.42 -3.80
N VAL A 47 8.23 -0.24 -4.20
CA VAL A 47 9.22 0.34 -5.11
C VAL A 47 8.56 0.78 -6.42
N GLY A 48 7.75 -0.08 -7.04
CA GLY A 48 6.99 0.26 -8.25
C GLY A 48 6.08 1.48 -8.09
N VAL A 49 5.42 1.63 -6.94
CA VAL A 49 4.59 2.79 -6.59
C VAL A 49 5.43 4.06 -6.43
N LEU A 50 6.59 3.96 -5.76
CA LEU A 50 7.52 5.09 -5.60
C LEU A 50 8.10 5.58 -6.93
N PHE A 51 8.18 4.71 -7.94
CA PHE A 51 8.55 5.06 -9.30
C PHE A 51 7.35 5.42 -10.20
N GLU A 52 6.14 5.52 -9.63
CA GLU A 52 4.90 5.84 -10.34
C GLU A 52 4.65 4.95 -11.56
N ASN A 53 5.01 3.66 -11.44
CA ASN A 53 4.81 2.70 -12.52
C ASN A 53 3.30 2.53 -12.80
N ALA A 54 2.93 2.61 -14.08
CA ALA A 54 1.55 2.58 -14.55
C ALA A 54 0.77 1.32 -14.14
N VAL A 55 1.46 0.20 -13.87
CA VAL A 55 0.88 -1.06 -13.41
C VAL A 55 0.92 -1.18 -11.88
N ALA A 56 1.99 -0.67 -11.25
CA ALA A 56 2.16 -0.78 -9.80
C ALA A 56 1.12 0.04 -9.03
N VAL A 57 0.72 1.21 -9.54
CA VAL A 57 -0.26 2.06 -8.84
C VAL A 57 -1.67 1.41 -8.78
N PRO A 58 -2.24 0.90 -9.89
CA PRO A 58 -3.49 0.12 -9.83
C PRO A 58 -3.39 -1.12 -8.95
N LEU A 59 -2.28 -1.87 -9.01
CA LEU A 59 -2.05 -3.03 -8.14
C LEU A 59 -2.01 -2.63 -6.67
N TRP A 60 -1.36 -1.51 -6.35
CA TRP A 60 -1.32 -0.95 -5.01
C TRP A 60 -2.71 -0.55 -4.52
N MET A 61 -3.52 0.08 -5.36
CA MET A 61 -4.91 0.39 -5.02
C MET A 61 -5.71 -0.87 -4.72
N PHE A 62 -5.62 -1.89 -5.58
CA PHE A 62 -6.32 -3.17 -5.38
C PHE A 62 -5.87 -3.86 -4.08
N TYR A 63 -4.57 -3.82 -3.81
CA TYR A 63 -4.00 -4.33 -2.58
C TYR A 63 -4.53 -3.61 -1.33
N ASN A 64 -4.64 -2.27 -1.36
CA ASN A 64 -5.25 -1.51 -0.26
C ASN A 64 -6.73 -1.88 -0.03
N LEU A 65 -7.50 -2.13 -1.10
CA LEU A 65 -8.90 -2.57 -0.97
C LEU A 65 -9.02 -3.96 -0.35
N LEU A 66 -8.19 -4.91 -0.78
CA LEU A 66 -8.15 -6.25 -0.20
C LEU A 66 -7.69 -6.23 1.27
N ALA A 67 -6.66 -5.44 1.58
CA ALA A 67 -6.19 -5.24 2.94
C ALA A 67 -7.31 -4.65 3.82
N ALA A 68 -8.02 -3.63 3.36
CA ALA A 68 -9.15 -3.05 4.08
C ALA A 68 -10.23 -4.09 4.38
N LEU A 69 -10.63 -4.89 3.38
CA LEU A 69 -11.63 -5.94 3.55
C LEU A 69 -11.19 -6.96 4.61
N MET A 70 -9.96 -7.46 4.49
CA MET A 70 -9.39 -8.42 5.44
C MET A 70 -9.33 -7.85 6.87
N LEU A 71 -8.90 -6.59 7.01
CA LEU A 71 -8.76 -5.90 8.30
C LEU A 71 -10.12 -5.63 8.94
N ILE A 72 -11.15 -5.30 8.16
CA ILE A 72 -12.54 -5.16 8.64
C ILE A 72 -13.07 -6.52 9.12
N SER A 73 -12.88 -7.59 8.34
CA SER A 73 -13.33 -8.91 8.78
C SER A 73 -12.63 -9.35 10.07
N LYS A 74 -11.31 -9.11 10.18
CA LYS A 74 -10.55 -9.39 11.40
C LYS A 74 -10.94 -8.50 12.57
N SER A 75 -11.25 -7.22 12.33
CA SER A 75 -11.65 -6.31 13.41
C SER A 75 -12.92 -6.79 14.09
N PHE A 76 -13.93 -7.24 13.31
CA PHE A 76 -15.15 -7.82 13.87
C PHE A 76 -14.92 -9.15 14.60
N ALA A 77 -13.97 -9.96 14.13
CA ALA A 77 -13.64 -11.22 14.81
C ALA A 77 -12.96 -10.95 16.17
N VAL A 78 -11.98 -10.05 16.20
CA VAL A 78 -11.15 -9.75 17.39
C VAL A 78 -11.87 -8.84 18.38
N ALA A 79 -12.77 -7.95 17.94
CA ALA A 79 -13.52 -7.05 18.81
C ALA A 79 -14.38 -7.77 19.87
N LYS A 80 -14.68 -9.06 19.66
CA LYS A 80 -15.37 -9.90 20.64
C LYS A 80 -14.51 -10.19 21.87
N ASP A 81 -13.19 -10.30 21.68
CA ASP A 81 -12.23 -10.67 22.73
C ASP A 81 -11.47 -9.44 23.25
N SER A 82 -11.15 -8.49 22.37
CA SER A 82 -10.42 -7.26 22.68
C SER A 82 -10.92 -6.10 21.83
N GLY A 83 -11.66 -5.18 22.47
CA GLY A 83 -12.19 -3.99 21.81
C GLY A 83 -11.10 -3.05 21.28
N ILE A 84 -9.95 -2.99 21.96
CA ILE A 84 -8.81 -2.13 21.56
C ILE A 84 -8.18 -2.65 20.26
N ASP A 85 -7.90 -3.95 20.18
CA ASP A 85 -7.29 -4.53 18.98
C ASP A 85 -8.25 -4.49 17.78
N GLY A 86 -9.54 -4.72 18.03
CA GLY A 86 -10.58 -4.52 17.02
C GLY A 86 -10.61 -3.08 16.49
N ALA A 87 -10.54 -2.08 17.38
CA ALA A 87 -10.50 -0.67 16.98
C ALA A 87 -9.24 -0.31 16.19
N LEU A 88 -8.06 -0.81 16.58
CA LEU A 88 -6.81 -0.62 15.84
C LEU A 88 -6.91 -1.19 14.42
N LEU A 89 -7.42 -2.41 14.26
CA LEU A 89 -7.62 -3.05 12.96
C LEU A 89 -8.61 -2.25 12.09
N ALA A 90 -9.70 -1.74 12.69
CA ALA A 90 -10.64 -0.89 11.99
C ALA A 90 -10.00 0.43 11.52
N MET A 91 -9.17 1.07 12.35
CA MET A 91 -8.43 2.27 11.95
C MET A 91 -7.48 2.01 10.78
N PHE A 92 -6.74 0.89 10.79
CA PHE A 92 -5.88 0.51 9.66
C PHE A 92 -6.69 0.25 8.38
N ALA A 93 -7.87 -0.36 8.50
CA ALA A 93 -8.75 -0.56 7.35
C ALA A 93 -9.24 0.77 6.77
N ILE A 94 -9.65 1.71 7.63
CA ILE A 94 -10.07 3.06 7.20
C ILE A 94 -8.92 3.77 6.50
N ALA A 95 -7.70 3.71 7.04
CA ALA A 95 -6.52 4.30 6.40
C ALA A 95 -6.26 3.70 5.00
N ALA A 96 -6.39 2.38 4.84
CA ALA A 96 -6.26 1.71 3.55
C ALA A 96 -7.36 2.15 2.56
N LEU A 97 -8.61 2.31 3.01
CA LEU A 97 -9.71 2.82 2.19
C LEU A 97 -9.51 4.27 1.77
N ILE A 98 -9.06 5.13 2.68
CA ILE A 98 -8.74 6.54 2.37
C ILE A 98 -7.64 6.60 1.31
N ASN A 99 -6.61 5.76 1.44
CA ASN A 99 -5.52 5.70 0.46
C ASN A 99 -6.01 5.18 -0.89
N ALA A 100 -6.84 4.15 -0.93
CA ALA A 100 -7.48 3.68 -2.17
C ALA A 100 -8.35 4.77 -2.82
N GLY A 101 -9.13 5.52 -2.02
CA GLY A 101 -9.91 6.66 -2.48
C GLY A 101 -9.03 7.78 -3.03
N TYR A 102 -7.93 8.11 -2.36
CA TYR A 102 -6.95 9.07 -2.87
C TYR A 102 -6.40 8.64 -4.23
N LEU A 103 -6.02 7.37 -4.37
CA LEU A 103 -5.50 6.80 -5.62
C LEU A 103 -6.51 6.87 -6.77
N PHE A 104 -7.79 6.66 -6.47
CA PHE A 104 -8.84 6.62 -7.48
C PHE A 104 -9.34 8.01 -7.88
N PHE A 105 -9.56 8.90 -6.92
CA PHE A 105 -10.21 10.20 -7.16
C PHE A 105 -9.25 11.38 -7.31
N VAL A 106 -8.07 11.32 -6.67
CA VAL A 106 -7.17 12.49 -6.52
C VAL A 106 -5.86 12.30 -7.27
N TYR A 107 -5.27 11.11 -7.19
CA TYR A 107 -4.00 10.83 -7.85
C TYR A 107 -4.17 10.81 -9.37
N ARG A 108 -3.46 11.72 -10.04
CA ARG A 108 -3.36 11.72 -11.50
C ARG A 108 -2.00 11.18 -11.87
N PRO A 109 -1.91 9.97 -12.46
CA PRO A 109 -0.63 9.45 -12.90
C PRO A 109 -0.04 10.41 -13.92
N PRO A 110 1.27 10.69 -13.86
CA PRO A 110 1.92 11.49 -14.87
C PRO A 110 1.74 10.79 -16.21
N LEU A 111 1.05 11.43 -17.14
CA LEU A 111 0.96 10.98 -18.52
C LEU A 111 2.40 10.69 -18.98
N SER A 112 2.68 9.41 -19.22
CA SER A 112 3.99 9.02 -19.70
C SER A 112 4.25 9.83 -20.97
N LYS A 113 5.43 10.44 -21.07
CA LYS A 113 5.91 11.13 -22.29
C LYS A 113 6.19 10.12 -23.42
N THR A 114 5.31 9.14 -23.60
CA THR A 114 5.38 8.12 -24.66
C THR A 114 4.74 8.65 -25.95
N ARG A 115 4.14 9.85 -25.91
CA ARG A 115 3.53 10.50 -27.09
C ARG A 115 4.47 11.41 -27.89
N GLU A 116 5.74 11.55 -27.51
CA GLU A 116 6.72 12.38 -28.25
C GLU A 116 7.77 11.54 -29.02
N ARG A 117 7.61 10.21 -29.10
CA ARG A 117 8.56 9.33 -29.84
C ARG A 117 7.91 8.38 -30.83
N PHE A 118 6.72 8.71 -31.32
CA PHE A 118 6.14 8.10 -32.51
C PHE A 118 5.62 9.21 -33.42
#